data_AF-A0A846V0M0-F1
#
_entry.id   AF-A0A846V0M0-F1
#
_cell.length_a   1.000
_cell.length_b   1.000
_cell.length_c   1.000
_cell.angle_alpha   90.00
_cell.angle_beta   90.00
_cell.angle_gamma   90.00
#
_symmetry.space_group_name_H-M   'P 1'
#
loop_
_entity.id
_entity.type
_entity.pdbx_description
1 polymer ?
#
loop_
_entity_poly.entity_id
_entity_poly.type
_entity_poly.pdbx_seq_one_letter_code
_entity_poly.pdbx_strand_id
1 'polypeptide(L)'
;MNWADYIILAVLGISVLIGLWRGLISEVLGLLIWVTAAWITWTFGPHVAELYANKISLPSARLAAGYATTFVGVLVLGIVVRFLVARLVQGTGLSGTDRLLGMLFGLARGVLVVTVGVFLVSLTALTRDPWWQQSALLPQFTGVAGWLNQQVPSSARRFLQQPSTAMDGLPSLPDKLPELRLPTQLPSQLPQLPSQWQGQLQGLPAALQGLAPAPARSAARAPGADAAVPRDPAAMSAARDPKAVEAAPRQTTNP
;
A
#
# COMPACT_ATOMS: atom_id res chain seq x y z
N MET A 1 12.99 -7.49 29.72
CA MET A 1 12.78 -6.10 29.29
C MET A 1 13.56 -5.93 28.01
N ASN A 2 12.85 -5.84 26.89
CA ASN A 2 13.44 -5.79 25.54
C ASN A 2 13.46 -4.33 25.03
N TRP A 3 14.05 -4.12 23.85
CA TRP A 3 14.14 -2.79 23.23
C TRP A 3 12.77 -2.10 23.06
N ALA A 4 11.69 -2.86 22.85
CA ALA A 4 10.33 -2.31 22.79
C ALA A 4 9.88 -1.70 24.13
N ASP A 5 10.23 -2.31 25.27
CA ASP A 5 9.92 -1.76 26.59
C ASP A 5 10.65 -0.42 26.79
N TYR A 6 11.90 -0.32 26.34
CA TYR A 6 12.67 0.93 26.40
C TYR A 6 12.06 2.03 25.54
N ILE A 7 11.52 1.71 24.35
CA ILE A 7 10.80 2.69 23.53
C ILE A 7 9.53 3.18 24.23
N ILE A 8 8.75 2.27 24.81
CA ILE A 8 7.53 2.64 25.55
C ILE A 8 7.88 3.58 26.71
N LEU A 9 8.88 3.22 27.51
CA LEU A 9 9.34 4.06 28.62
C LEU A 9 9.88 5.41 28.13
N ALA A 10 10.61 5.45 27.02
CA ALA A 10 11.09 6.69 26.43
C ALA A 10 9.93 7.60 25.99
N VAL A 11 8.94 7.06 25.29
CA VAL A 11 7.76 7.82 24.85
C VAL A 11 6.97 8.35 26.05
N LEU A 12 6.72 7.52 27.06
CA LEU A 12 6.05 7.93 28.29
C LEU A 12 6.84 9.01 29.03
N GLY A 13 8.14 8.77 29.26
CA GLY A 13 9.02 9.71 29.96
C GLY A 13 9.11 11.06 29.26
N ILE A 14 9.25 11.07 27.92
CA ILE A 14 9.25 12.30 27.12
C ILE A 14 7.90 13.00 27.22
N SER A 15 6.78 12.27 27.13
CA SER A 15 5.44 12.87 27.21
C SER A 15 5.17 13.53 28.56
N VAL A 16 5.55 12.84 29.65
CA VAL A 16 5.51 13.34 31.03
C VAL A 16 6.39 14.58 31.18
N LEU A 17 7.61 14.55 30.67
CA LEU A 17 8.56 15.67 30.76
C LEU A 17 8.07 16.90 29.99
N ILE A 18 7.55 16.70 28.78
CA ILE A 18 6.95 17.77 27.97
C ILE A 18 5.73 18.35 28.70
N GLY A 19 4.87 17.50 29.26
CA GLY A 19 3.70 17.92 30.04
C GLY A 19 4.09 18.73 31.28
N LEU A 20 5.14 18.31 31.99
CA LEU A 20 5.69 19.04 33.13
C LEU A 20 6.27 20.40 32.74
N TRP A 21 6.95 20.50 31.60
CA TRP A 21 7.55 21.75 31.13
C TRP A 21 6.53 22.74 30.56
N ARG A 22 5.52 22.24 29.84
CA ARG A 22 4.51 23.08 29.18
C ARG A 22 3.33 23.42 30.09
N GLY A 23 3.00 22.56 31.05
CA GLY A 23 1.84 22.69 31.91
C GLY A 23 0.54 22.21 31.28
N LEU A 24 -0.47 21.96 32.12
CA LEU A 24 -1.79 21.47 31.69
C LEU A 24 -2.46 22.45 30.73
N ILE A 25 -2.47 23.74 31.07
CA ILE A 25 -3.19 24.76 30.31
C ILE A 25 -2.65 24.84 28.87
N SER A 26 -1.33 24.80 28.70
CA SER A 26 -0.70 24.83 27.37
C SER A 26 -1.00 23.60 26.52
N GLU A 27 -1.13 22.42 27.14
CA GLU A 27 -1.48 21.18 26.48
C GLU A 27 -2.97 21.16 26.10
N VAL A 28 -3.87 21.50 27.02
CA VAL A 28 -5.33 21.55 26.77
C VAL A 28 -5.67 22.59 25.72
N LEU A 29 -5.12 23.81 25.81
CA LEU A 29 -5.29 24.83 24.77
C LEU A 29 -4.80 24.32 23.42
N GLY A 30 -3.72 23.56 23.40
CA GLY A 30 -3.23 22.99 22.16
C GLY A 30 -4.16 21.98 21.53
N LEU A 31 -4.72 21.09 22.34
CA LEU A 31 -5.73 20.15 21.87
C LEU A 31 -6.98 20.89 21.37
N LEU A 32 -7.45 21.91 22.10
CA LEU A 32 -8.58 22.74 21.69
C LEU A 32 -8.30 23.48 20.38
N ILE A 33 -7.11 24.06 20.20
CA ILE A 33 -6.72 24.73 18.95
C ILE A 33 -6.72 23.74 17.79
N TRP A 34 -6.21 22.51 17.97
CA TRP A 34 -6.24 21.49 16.92
C TRP A 34 -7.66 21.06 16.55
N VAL A 35 -8.52 20.83 17.55
CA VAL A 35 -9.93 20.44 17.32
C VAL A 35 -10.71 21.57 16.63
N THR A 36 -10.55 22.80 17.12
CA THR A 36 -11.20 23.98 16.52
C THR A 36 -10.66 24.27 15.11
N ALA A 37 -9.37 24.12 14.87
CA ALA A 37 -8.78 24.22 13.53
C ALA A 37 -9.37 23.18 12.59
N ALA A 38 -9.48 21.92 13.00
CA ALA A 38 -10.10 20.87 12.20
C ALA A 38 -11.57 21.19 11.90
N TRP A 39 -12.35 21.59 12.90
CA TRP A 39 -13.77 21.94 12.75
C TRP A 39 -13.98 23.13 11.80
N ILE A 40 -13.26 24.24 12.03
CA ILE A 40 -13.35 25.44 11.21
C ILE A 40 -12.90 25.13 9.79
N THR A 41 -11.81 24.38 9.62
CA THR A 41 -11.32 23.96 8.31
C THR A 41 -12.34 23.12 7.57
N TRP A 42 -12.97 22.15 8.24
CA TRP A 42 -14.04 21.33 7.64
C TRP A 42 -15.21 22.19 7.15
N THR A 43 -15.59 23.20 7.93
CA THR A 43 -16.78 24.03 7.66
C THR A 43 -16.51 25.13 6.63
N PHE A 44 -15.37 25.81 6.73
CA PHE A 44 -15.05 27.02 5.97
C PHE A 44 -14.01 26.79 4.86
N GLY A 45 -13.32 25.65 4.84
CA GLY A 45 -12.33 25.31 3.81
C GLY A 45 -12.85 25.43 2.37
N PRO A 46 -14.07 24.97 2.05
CA PRO A 46 -14.66 25.16 0.72
C PRO A 46 -14.89 26.63 0.35
N HIS A 47 -15.33 27.46 1.30
CA HIS A 47 -15.54 28.89 1.07
C HIS A 47 -14.22 29.62 0.78
N VAL A 48 -13.16 29.27 1.51
CA VAL A 48 -11.81 29.81 1.26
C VAL A 48 -11.25 29.31 -0.07
N ALA A 49 -11.63 28.10 -0.51
CA ALA A 49 -11.24 27.58 -1.82
C ALA A 49 -11.77 28.44 -2.98
N GLU A 50 -12.91 29.11 -2.83
CA GLU A 50 -13.47 30.01 -3.85
C GLU A 50 -12.58 31.22 -4.12
N LEU A 51 -11.84 31.71 -3.10
CA LEU A 51 -10.85 32.79 -3.28
C LEU A 51 -9.73 32.40 -4.26
N TYR A 52 -9.50 31.10 -4.43
CA TYR A 52 -8.52 30.55 -5.35
C TYR A 52 -9.11 30.19 -6.72
N ALA A 53 -10.40 30.42 -6.97
CA ALA A 53 -11.07 30.05 -8.23
C ALA A 53 -10.40 30.65 -9.47
N ASN A 54 -9.88 31.87 -9.37
CA ASN A 54 -9.23 32.57 -10.47
C ASN A 54 -7.72 32.29 -10.57
N LYS A 55 -7.14 31.55 -9.61
CA LYS A 55 -5.70 31.26 -9.53
C LYS A 55 -5.38 29.79 -9.79
N ILE A 56 -6.30 28.88 -9.45
CA ILE A 56 -6.11 27.43 -9.55
C ILE A 56 -7.27 26.85 -10.37
N SER A 57 -6.93 26.34 -11.56
CA SER A 57 -7.90 25.72 -12.48
C SER A 57 -8.33 24.33 -12.02
N LEU A 58 -7.43 23.56 -11.39
CA LEU A 58 -7.69 22.19 -10.95
C LEU A 58 -8.56 22.18 -9.67
N PRO A 59 -9.80 21.63 -9.70
CA PRO A 59 -10.74 21.73 -8.58
C PRO A 59 -10.24 21.08 -7.28
N SER A 60 -9.56 19.93 -7.37
CA SER A 60 -9.00 19.23 -6.20
C SER A 60 -7.88 20.02 -5.53
N ALA A 61 -6.98 20.61 -6.31
CA ALA A 61 -5.91 21.46 -5.81
C ALA A 61 -6.46 22.75 -5.17
N ARG A 62 -7.54 23.31 -5.73
CA ARG A 62 -8.21 24.49 -5.19
C ARG A 62 -8.83 24.22 -3.82
N LEU A 63 -9.56 23.11 -3.68
CA LEU A 63 -10.11 22.68 -2.40
C LEU A 63 -8.99 22.42 -1.39
N ALA A 64 -7.95 21.68 -1.78
CA ALA A 64 -6.80 21.41 -0.91
C ALA A 64 -6.14 22.72 -0.42
N ALA A 65 -5.97 23.72 -1.30
CA ALA A 65 -5.44 25.02 -0.94
C ALA A 65 -6.36 25.76 0.05
N GLY A 66 -7.68 25.77 -0.18
CA GLY A 66 -8.65 26.38 0.73
C GLY A 66 -8.62 25.76 2.14
N TYR A 67 -8.62 24.43 2.22
CA TYR A 67 -8.49 23.71 3.48
C TYR A 67 -7.14 23.99 4.16
N ALA A 68 -6.03 23.91 3.43
CA ALA A 68 -4.70 24.14 3.97
C ALA A 68 -4.54 25.58 4.51
N THR A 69 -4.96 26.59 3.75
CA THR A 69 -4.88 27.99 4.18
C THR A 69 -5.77 28.25 5.40
N THR A 70 -6.99 27.72 5.43
CA THR A 70 -7.89 27.85 6.59
C THR A 70 -7.27 27.21 7.82
N PHE A 71 -6.76 25.98 7.68
CA PHE A 71 -6.16 25.24 8.77
C PHE A 71 -4.94 25.95 9.36
N VAL A 72 -4.01 26.35 8.50
CA VAL A 72 -2.82 27.10 8.91
C VAL A 72 -3.21 28.43 9.53
N GLY A 73 -4.16 29.16 8.95
CA GLY A 73 -4.63 30.43 9.50
C GLY A 73 -5.17 30.30 10.93
N VAL A 74 -6.00 29.28 11.19
CA VAL A 74 -6.52 29.01 12.54
C VAL A 74 -5.40 28.59 13.49
N LEU A 75 -4.46 27.75 13.06
CA LEU A 75 -3.32 27.36 13.90
C LEU A 75 -2.45 28.57 14.29
N VAL A 76 -2.18 29.48 13.34
CA VAL A 76 -1.42 30.71 13.60
C VAL A 76 -2.13 31.58 14.63
N LEU A 77 -3.45 31.78 14.48
CA LEU A 77 -4.25 32.50 15.48
C LEU A 77 -4.22 31.80 16.84
N GLY A 78 -4.34 30.47 16.85
CA GLY A 78 -4.26 29.66 18.05
C GLY A 78 -2.91 29.79 18.78
N ILE A 79 -1.79 29.91 18.05
CA ILE A 79 -0.46 30.15 18.64
C ILE A 79 -0.46 31.49 19.40
N VAL A 80 -1.03 32.54 18.82
CA VAL A 80 -1.15 33.86 19.46
C VAL A 80 -1.99 33.75 20.73
N VAL A 81 -3.18 33.16 20.65
CA VAL A 81 -4.07 32.95 21.81
C VAL A 81 -3.35 32.17 22.91
N ARG A 82 -2.67 31.08 22.56
CA ARG A 82 -1.93 30.27 23.52
C ARG A 82 -0.81 31.07 24.20
N PHE A 83 -0.06 31.88 23.45
CA PHE A 83 0.99 32.73 24.00
C PHE A 83 0.42 33.74 25.00
N LEU A 84 -0.71 34.38 24.68
CA LEU A 84 -1.39 35.32 25.58
C LEU A 84 -1.82 34.62 26.88
N VAL A 85 -2.49 33.47 26.78
CA VAL A 85 -2.95 32.74 27.97
C VAL A 85 -1.77 32.27 28.81
N ALA A 86 -0.69 31.78 28.19
CA ALA A 86 0.50 31.37 28.92
C ALA A 86 1.10 32.52 29.75
N ARG A 87 1.08 33.77 29.23
CA ARG A 87 1.51 34.96 29.97
C ARG A 87 0.59 35.29 31.13
N LEU A 88 -0.73 35.15 30.96
CA LEU A 88 -1.71 35.38 32.03
C LEU A 88 -1.52 34.40 33.18
N VAL A 89 -1.33 33.11 32.88
CA VAL A 89 -1.13 32.06 33.88
C VAL A 89 0.14 32.29 34.70
N GLN A 90 1.22 32.75 34.08
CA GLN A 90 2.47 33.07 34.78
C GLN A 90 2.27 34.12 35.88
N GLY A 91 1.34 35.06 35.71
CA GLY A 91 1.03 36.09 36.70
C GLY A 91 0.21 35.61 37.90
N THR A 92 -0.40 34.41 37.85
CA THR A 92 -1.32 33.92 38.89
C THR A 92 -0.64 33.14 40.02
N GLY A 93 0.66 32.85 39.92
CA GLY A 93 1.39 32.04 40.92
C GLY A 93 1.04 30.53 40.92
N LEU A 94 0.07 30.08 40.12
CA LEU A 94 -0.38 28.69 40.02
C LEU A 94 0.52 27.80 39.15
N SER A 95 1.70 28.28 38.75
CA SER A 95 2.58 27.55 37.83
C SER A 95 3.04 26.19 38.36
N GLY A 96 3.09 25.97 39.68
CA GLY A 96 3.45 24.66 40.23
C GLY A 96 2.38 23.60 39.97
N THR A 97 1.13 23.88 40.35
CA THR A 97 -0.01 22.98 40.15
C THR A 97 -0.29 22.73 38.68
N ASP A 98 -0.22 23.76 37.83
CA ASP A 98 -0.38 23.62 36.37
C ASP A 98 0.64 22.65 35.76
N ARG A 99 1.91 22.69 36.22
CA ARG A 99 2.95 21.76 35.78
C ARG A 99 2.73 20.33 36.28
N LEU A 100 2.28 20.16 37.52
CA LEU A 100 1.95 18.83 38.06
C LEU A 100 0.77 18.20 37.31
N LEU A 101 -0.28 18.96 37.03
CA LEU A 101 -1.39 18.47 36.21
C LEU A 101 -0.96 18.25 34.76
N GLY A 102 -0.04 19.07 34.25
CA GLY A 102 0.59 18.87 32.95
C GLY A 102 1.36 17.55 32.87
N MET A 103 2.05 17.15 33.94
CA MET A 103 2.70 15.85 34.06
C MET A 103 1.69 14.69 33.91
N LEU A 104 0.58 14.75 34.64
CA LEU A 104 -0.49 13.73 34.56
C LEU A 104 -1.14 13.68 33.18
N PHE A 105 -1.39 14.84 32.58
CA PHE A 105 -1.89 14.93 31.21
C PHE A 105 -0.89 14.38 30.20
N GLY A 106 0.40 14.69 30.37
CA GLY A 106 1.49 14.13 29.58
C GLY A 106 1.57 12.61 29.71
N LEU A 107 1.38 12.06 30.90
CA LEU A 107 1.30 10.60 31.09
C LEU A 107 0.10 10.01 30.30
N ALA A 108 -1.09 10.60 30.45
CA ALA A 108 -2.29 10.14 29.75
C ALA A 108 -2.10 10.19 28.22
N ARG A 109 -1.52 11.28 27.71
CA ARG A 109 -1.17 11.42 26.29
C ARG A 109 -0.14 10.39 25.85
N GLY A 110 0.90 10.16 26.63
CA GLY A 110 1.92 9.14 26.36
C GLY A 110 1.30 7.75 26.28
N VAL A 111 0.44 7.39 27.23
CA VAL A 111 -0.33 6.14 27.22
C VAL A 111 -1.18 6.03 25.97
N LEU A 112 -1.88 7.09 25.58
CA LEU A 112 -2.68 7.12 24.35
C LEU A 112 -1.81 6.88 23.11
N VAL A 113 -0.68 7.58 22.98
CA VAL A 113 0.25 7.44 21.84
C VAL A 113 0.81 6.02 21.76
N VAL A 114 1.23 5.44 22.89
CA VAL A 114 1.71 4.06 22.96
C VAL A 114 0.59 3.09 22.58
N THR A 115 -0.62 3.28 23.10
CA THR A 115 -1.78 2.42 22.78
C THR A 115 -2.08 2.43 21.29
N VAL A 116 -2.09 3.60 20.66
CA VAL A 116 -2.29 3.74 19.21
C VAL A 116 -1.16 3.06 18.45
N GLY A 117 0.10 3.22 18.88
CA GLY A 117 1.24 2.54 18.27
C GLY A 117 1.13 1.01 18.36
N VAL A 118 0.79 0.48 19.53
CA VAL A 118 0.54 -0.94 19.77
C VAL A 118 -0.61 -1.45 18.90
N PHE A 119 -1.70 -0.69 18.81
CA PHE A 119 -2.82 -1.02 17.93
C PHE A 119 -2.37 -1.10 16.46
N LEU A 120 -1.63 -0.10 15.96
CA LEU A 120 -1.13 -0.11 14.57
C LEU A 120 -0.21 -1.31 14.29
N VAL A 121 0.70 -1.64 15.21
CA VAL A 121 1.57 -2.81 15.08
C VAL A 121 0.77 -4.11 15.17
N SER A 122 -0.29 -4.17 15.97
CA SER A 122 -1.17 -5.34 16.07
C SER A 122 -1.88 -5.70 14.77
N LEU A 123 -2.00 -4.75 13.84
CA LEU A 123 -2.54 -4.97 12.50
C LEU A 123 -1.52 -5.56 11.52
N THR A 124 -0.26 -5.73 11.94
CA THR A 124 0.85 -6.21 11.09
C THR A 124 1.38 -7.57 11.55
N ALA A 125 2.16 -8.24 10.70
CA ALA A 125 2.77 -9.53 11.03
C ALA A 125 3.88 -9.45 12.10
N LEU A 126 4.30 -8.23 12.51
CA LEU A 126 5.35 -7.98 13.50
C LEU A 126 5.01 -8.50 14.90
N THR A 127 3.74 -8.84 15.16
CA THR A 127 3.31 -9.43 16.44
C THR A 127 3.89 -10.83 16.70
N ARG A 128 4.41 -11.50 15.66
CA ARG A 128 5.02 -12.84 15.76
C ARG A 128 6.49 -12.79 16.17
N ASP A 129 7.11 -11.62 16.16
CA ASP A 129 8.54 -11.50 16.45
C ASP A 129 8.85 -11.68 17.95
N PRO A 130 10.05 -12.19 18.30
CA PRO A 130 10.45 -12.40 19.69
C PRO A 130 10.39 -11.13 20.55
N TRP A 131 10.72 -9.98 19.97
CA TRP A 131 10.72 -8.70 20.69
C TRP A 131 9.34 -8.25 21.14
N TRP A 132 8.29 -8.62 20.40
CA TRP A 132 6.90 -8.32 20.71
C TRP A 132 6.36 -9.26 21.79
N GLN A 133 6.59 -10.57 21.63
CA GLN A 133 6.07 -11.58 22.57
C GLN A 133 6.74 -11.54 23.95
N GLN A 134 8.01 -11.15 24.01
CA GLN A 134 8.80 -11.12 25.25
C GLN A 134 8.75 -9.76 25.98
N SER A 135 8.00 -8.78 25.46
CA SER A 135 7.87 -7.46 26.10
C SER A 135 7.02 -7.56 27.36
N ALA A 136 7.49 -6.92 28.43
CA ALA A 136 6.79 -6.89 29.71
C ALA A 136 5.69 -5.81 29.76
N LEU A 137 5.84 -4.72 28.99
CA LEU A 137 4.91 -3.59 29.00
C LEU A 137 3.77 -3.72 27.98
N LEU A 138 4.00 -4.40 26.85
CA LEU A 138 2.98 -4.56 25.81
C LEU A 138 1.63 -5.12 26.30
N PRO A 139 1.57 -6.16 27.17
CA PRO A 139 0.30 -6.72 27.66
C PRO A 139 -0.60 -5.72 28.38
N GLN A 140 -0.04 -4.64 28.96
CA GLN A 140 -0.83 -3.62 29.66
C GLN A 140 -1.63 -2.73 28.67
N PHE A 141 -1.13 -2.58 27.44
CA PHE A 141 -1.76 -1.79 26.39
C PHE A 141 -2.62 -2.65 25.45
N THR A 142 -2.42 -3.98 25.41
CA THR A 142 -3.21 -4.88 24.56
C THR A 142 -4.66 -5.00 24.99
N GLY A 143 -5.00 -4.79 26.28
CA GLY A 143 -6.39 -4.77 26.74
C GLY A 143 -7.22 -3.66 26.09
N VAL A 144 -6.66 -2.45 26.00
CA VAL A 144 -7.30 -1.29 25.32
C VAL A 144 -7.28 -1.47 23.80
N ALA A 145 -6.18 -2.01 23.24
CA ALA A 145 -6.11 -2.33 21.81
C ALA A 145 -7.10 -3.44 21.40
N GLY A 146 -7.40 -4.38 22.30
CA GLY A 146 -8.38 -5.44 22.12
C GLY A 146 -9.80 -4.89 22.06
N TRP A 147 -10.13 -3.92 22.93
CA TRP A 147 -11.39 -3.18 22.85
C TRP A 147 -11.50 -2.39 21.53
N LEU A 148 -10.42 -1.75 21.08
CA LEU A 148 -10.39 -1.01 19.82
C LEU A 148 -10.54 -1.95 18.60
N ASN A 149 -9.98 -3.15 18.65
CA ASN A 149 -10.14 -4.19 17.61
C ASN A 149 -11.58 -4.69 17.47
N GLN A 150 -12.39 -4.63 18.53
CA GLN A 150 -13.82 -4.98 18.43
C GLN A 150 -14.61 -3.95 17.60
N GLN A 151 -14.14 -2.69 17.58
CA GLN A 151 -14.72 -1.63 16.76
C GLN A 151 -14.28 -1.70 15.29
N VAL A 152 -13.25 -2.50 14.96
CA VAL A 152 -12.80 -2.70 13.58
C VAL A 152 -13.77 -3.63 12.84
N PRO A 153 -14.42 -3.16 11.75
CA PRO A 153 -15.33 -3.96 10.94
C PRO A 153 -14.69 -5.27 10.48
N SER A 154 -15.44 -6.36 10.52
CA SER A 154 -15.00 -7.71 10.15
C SER A 154 -14.47 -7.82 8.70
N SER A 155 -14.83 -6.87 7.83
CA SER A 155 -14.33 -6.74 6.46
C SER A 155 -12.84 -6.38 6.40
N ALA A 156 -12.35 -5.47 7.24
CA ALA A 156 -10.92 -5.09 7.24
C ALA A 156 -10.01 -6.23 7.73
N ARG A 157 -10.51 -7.05 8.67
CA ARG A 157 -9.79 -8.22 9.20
C ARG A 157 -9.51 -9.28 8.12
N ARG A 158 -10.42 -9.48 7.16
CA ARG A 158 -10.22 -10.45 6.08
C ARG A 158 -9.08 -10.04 5.14
N PHE A 159 -8.98 -8.77 4.76
CA PHE A 159 -7.92 -8.31 3.86
C PHE A 159 -6.53 -8.32 4.50
N LEU A 160 -6.44 -8.06 5.80
CA LEU A 160 -5.17 -8.13 6.54
C LEU A 160 -4.70 -9.58 6.82
N GLN A 161 -5.63 -10.55 6.88
CA GLN A 161 -5.33 -11.97 7.16
C GLN A 161 -5.21 -12.85 5.91
N GLN A 162 -5.78 -12.44 4.77
CA GLN A 162 -5.82 -13.22 3.53
C GLN A 162 -4.47 -13.62 2.92
N PRO A 163 -3.37 -12.83 3.00
CA PRO A 163 -2.12 -13.20 2.34
C PRO A 163 -1.52 -14.52 2.87
N SER A 164 -1.65 -14.79 4.18
CA SER A 164 -1.06 -15.98 4.81
C SER A 164 -1.93 -17.23 4.64
N THR A 165 -3.24 -17.13 4.84
CA THR A 165 -4.14 -18.31 4.74
C THR A 165 -4.25 -18.89 3.34
N ALA A 166 -4.05 -18.08 2.29
CA ALA A 166 -4.02 -18.57 0.92
C ALA A 166 -2.78 -19.41 0.62
N MET A 167 -1.67 -19.18 1.34
CA MET A 167 -0.43 -19.96 1.20
C MET A 167 -0.41 -21.19 2.14
N ASP A 168 -0.99 -21.08 3.34
CA ASP A 168 -1.10 -22.19 4.31
C ASP A 168 -2.07 -23.30 3.84
N GLY A 169 -3.04 -22.95 2.99
CA GLY A 169 -3.99 -23.89 2.38
C GLY A 169 -3.52 -24.55 1.09
N LEU A 170 -2.32 -24.22 0.60
CA LEU A 170 -1.76 -24.91 -0.56
C LEU A 170 -1.33 -26.31 -0.11
N PRO A 171 -1.80 -27.39 -0.76
CA PRO A 171 -1.24 -28.71 -0.50
C PRO A 171 0.27 -28.62 -0.70
N SER A 172 1.05 -29.10 0.28
CA SER A 172 2.50 -29.24 0.15
C SER A 172 2.78 -29.88 -1.21
N LEU A 173 3.56 -29.20 -2.05
CA LEU A 173 3.96 -29.75 -3.34
C LEU A 173 4.45 -31.17 -3.09
N PRO A 174 3.87 -32.20 -3.71
CA PRO A 174 4.28 -33.57 -3.44
C PRO A 174 5.79 -33.66 -3.64
N ASP A 175 6.50 -34.22 -2.66
CA ASP A 175 7.98 -34.34 -2.63
C ASP A 175 8.55 -35.02 -3.88
N LYS A 176 7.68 -35.65 -4.68
CA LYS A 176 7.96 -36.14 -6.01
C LYS A 176 7.00 -35.45 -6.98
N LEU A 177 7.48 -34.37 -7.62
CA LEU A 177 6.94 -33.99 -8.92
C LEU A 177 7.18 -35.21 -9.83
N PRO A 178 6.13 -35.87 -10.37
CA PRO A 178 6.36 -36.83 -11.44
C PRO A 178 7.13 -36.10 -12.53
N GLU A 179 8.25 -36.65 -13.00
CA GLU A 179 8.98 -36.09 -14.14
C GLU A 179 7.94 -35.73 -15.20
N LEU A 180 7.76 -34.44 -15.47
CA LEU A 180 6.90 -33.95 -16.53
C LEU A 180 7.53 -34.41 -17.86
N ARG A 181 7.30 -35.68 -18.21
CA ARG A 181 7.56 -36.20 -19.55
C ARG A 181 6.51 -35.56 -20.43
N LEU A 182 6.88 -34.42 -21.01
CA LEU A 182 6.12 -33.81 -22.10
C LEU A 182 5.91 -34.92 -23.14
N PRO A 183 4.67 -35.30 -23.45
CA PRO A 183 4.42 -36.26 -24.50
C PRO A 183 5.09 -35.76 -25.77
N THR A 184 5.99 -36.55 -26.36
CA THR A 184 6.66 -36.21 -27.63
C THR A 184 5.64 -36.06 -28.77
N GLN A 185 4.40 -36.48 -28.53
CA GLN A 185 3.25 -36.19 -29.36
C GLN A 185 2.18 -35.48 -28.51
N LEU A 186 1.98 -34.19 -28.79
CA LEU A 186 0.77 -33.50 -28.37
C LEU A 186 -0.43 -34.25 -28.95
N PRO A 187 -1.44 -34.60 -28.13
CA PRO A 187 -2.70 -35.12 -28.64
C PRO A 187 -3.22 -34.20 -29.74
N SER A 188 -3.52 -34.74 -30.91
CA SER A 188 -4.11 -33.97 -32.03
C SER A 188 -5.48 -33.38 -31.67
N GLN A 189 -6.07 -33.82 -30.55
CA GLN A 189 -7.19 -33.17 -29.90
C GLN A 189 -6.83 -32.92 -28.44
N LEU A 190 -6.59 -31.65 -28.11
CA LEU A 190 -6.58 -31.23 -26.71
C LEU A 190 -7.95 -31.58 -26.10
N PRO A 191 -8.00 -32.20 -24.91
CA PRO A 191 -9.25 -32.39 -24.19
C PRO A 191 -9.97 -31.05 -24.09
N GLN A 192 -11.22 -30.98 -24.52
CA GLN A 192 -11.98 -29.75 -24.37
C GLN A 192 -12.03 -29.43 -22.87
N LEU A 193 -11.67 -28.19 -22.52
CA LEU A 193 -11.77 -27.71 -21.16
C LEU A 193 -13.19 -27.96 -20.66
N PRO A 194 -13.37 -28.60 -19.48
CA PRO A 194 -14.68 -28.83 -18.91
C PRO A 194 -15.47 -27.51 -18.87
N SER A 195 -16.76 -27.54 -19.23
CA SER A 195 -17.59 -26.33 -19.41
C SER A 195 -17.59 -25.39 -18.20
N GLN A 196 -17.43 -25.93 -16.99
CA GLN A 196 -17.27 -25.15 -15.76
C GLN A 196 -16.08 -24.17 -15.78
N TRP A 197 -14.99 -24.51 -16.48
CA TRP A 197 -13.80 -23.67 -16.60
C TRP A 197 -13.92 -22.61 -17.70
N GLN A 198 -14.81 -22.81 -18.68
CA GLN A 198 -14.98 -21.87 -19.80
C GLN A 198 -15.52 -20.51 -19.33
N GLY A 199 -16.45 -20.51 -18.38
CA GLY A 199 -16.97 -19.27 -17.78
C GLY A 199 -15.93 -18.51 -16.95
N GLN A 200 -14.97 -19.23 -16.35
CA GLN A 200 -13.93 -18.63 -15.50
C GLN A 200 -12.85 -17.94 -16.33
N LEU A 201 -12.61 -18.42 -17.56
CA LEU A 201 -11.68 -17.80 -18.50
C LEU A 201 -12.22 -16.52 -19.14
N GLN A 202 -13.55 -16.36 -19.24
CA GLN A 202 -14.17 -15.13 -19.76
C GLN A 202 -13.92 -13.91 -18.86
N GLY A 203 -13.64 -14.13 -17.57
CA GLY A 203 -13.31 -13.06 -16.61
C GLY A 203 -11.85 -12.63 -16.62
N LEU A 204 -10.97 -13.25 -17.43
CA LEU A 204 -9.56 -12.90 -17.47
C LEU A 204 -9.33 -11.53 -18.13
N PRO A 205 -8.33 -10.74 -17.66
CA PRO A 205 -8.01 -9.46 -18.27
C PRO A 205 -7.65 -9.62 -19.74
N ALA A 206 -8.07 -8.67 -20.59
CA ALA A 206 -7.94 -8.72 -22.05
C ALA A 206 -6.51 -9.01 -22.55
N ALA A 207 -5.50 -8.61 -21.79
CA ALA A 207 -4.08 -8.89 -22.07
C ALA A 207 -3.75 -10.40 -22.11
N LEU A 208 -4.48 -11.24 -21.38
CA LEU A 208 -4.31 -12.70 -21.33
C LEU A 208 -5.21 -13.43 -22.34
N GLN A 209 -6.29 -12.80 -22.81
CA GLN A 209 -7.21 -13.40 -23.78
C GLN A 209 -6.57 -13.59 -25.16
N GLY A 210 -5.57 -12.78 -25.50
CA GLY A 210 -4.82 -12.87 -26.76
C GLY A 210 -3.92 -14.10 -26.91
N LEU A 211 -3.68 -14.87 -25.83
CA LEU A 211 -2.94 -16.14 -25.87
C LEU A 211 -3.83 -17.37 -26.06
N ALA A 212 -5.16 -17.22 -26.11
CA ALA A 212 -6.06 -18.35 -26.33
C ALA A 212 -6.00 -18.82 -27.80
N PRO A 213 -5.97 -20.14 -28.07
CA PRO A 213 -5.99 -20.64 -29.44
C PRO A 213 -7.30 -20.22 -30.13
N ALA A 214 -7.18 -19.54 -31.27
CA ALA A 214 -8.33 -19.09 -32.06
C ALA A 214 -9.25 -20.26 -32.41
N PRO A 215 -10.58 -20.08 -32.42
CA PRO A 215 -11.50 -21.16 -32.76
C PRO A 215 -11.24 -21.61 -34.20
N ALA A 216 -11.09 -22.92 -34.39
CA ALA A 216 -10.91 -23.54 -35.69
C ALA A 216 -12.04 -23.09 -36.63
N ARG A 217 -11.73 -22.18 -37.57
CA ARG A 217 -12.64 -21.88 -38.66
C ARG A 217 -12.76 -23.14 -39.50
N SER A 218 -13.98 -23.67 -39.59
CA SER A 218 -14.38 -24.68 -40.56
C SER A 218 -13.76 -24.37 -41.92
N ALA A 219 -13.18 -25.40 -42.52
CA ALA A 219 -12.73 -25.42 -43.90
C ALA A 219 -13.84 -24.91 -44.83
N ALA A 220 -13.77 -23.62 -45.17
CA ALA A 220 -14.61 -23.00 -46.18
C ALA A 220 -13.70 -22.57 -47.34
N ARG A 221 -13.56 -23.51 -48.28
CA ARG A 221 -13.43 -23.30 -49.74
C ARG A 221 -12.44 -22.21 -50.20
N ALA A 222 -11.22 -22.62 -50.54
CA ALA A 222 -10.36 -21.83 -51.43
C ALA A 222 -10.82 -22.03 -52.89
N PRO A 223 -11.12 -20.96 -53.67
CA PRO A 223 -11.26 -21.05 -55.11
C PRO A 223 -9.95 -20.65 -55.80
N GLY A 224 -9.48 -21.48 -56.73
CA GLY A 224 -8.45 -21.11 -57.71
C GLY A 224 -7.07 -21.73 -57.48
N ALA A 225 -6.90 -22.99 -57.85
CA ALA A 225 -5.60 -23.61 -58.05
C ALA A 225 -5.59 -24.39 -59.37
N ASP A 226 -5.79 -23.67 -60.48
CA ASP A 226 -5.41 -24.10 -61.82
C ASP A 226 -4.30 -23.17 -62.32
N ALA A 227 -3.05 -23.56 -62.09
CA ALA A 227 -1.90 -23.10 -62.84
C ALA A 227 -0.77 -24.11 -62.67
N ALA A 228 -0.62 -24.95 -63.70
CA ALA A 228 0.47 -25.90 -63.86
C ALA A 228 1.83 -25.20 -63.97
N VAL A 229 2.85 -25.71 -63.29
CA VAL A 229 4.26 -25.56 -63.71
C VAL A 229 5.01 -26.89 -63.45
N PRO A 230 5.71 -27.49 -64.44
CA PRO A 230 6.32 -28.82 -64.34
C PRO A 230 7.60 -28.85 -63.48
N ARG A 231 7.82 -29.99 -62.80
CA ARG A 231 9.06 -30.32 -62.11
C ARG A 231 10.08 -30.87 -63.10
N ASP A 232 11.19 -30.17 -63.30
CA ASP A 232 12.38 -30.72 -63.96
C ASP A 232 13.27 -31.44 -62.91
N PRO A 233 13.51 -32.76 -63.02
CA PRO A 233 14.31 -33.52 -62.07
C PRO A 233 15.83 -33.30 -62.20
N ALA A 234 16.32 -32.63 -63.25
CA ALA A 234 17.75 -32.54 -63.54
C ALA A 234 18.50 -31.44 -62.76
N ALA A 235 17.79 -30.49 -62.13
CA ALA A 235 18.42 -29.40 -61.38
C ALA A 235 18.76 -29.73 -59.91
N MET A 236 18.39 -30.92 -59.42
CA MET A 236 18.50 -31.27 -57.99
C MET A 236 19.81 -32.01 -57.60
N SER A 237 20.72 -32.23 -58.55
CA SER A 237 21.97 -32.99 -58.33
C SER A 237 23.25 -32.15 -58.17
N ALA A 238 23.15 -30.82 -58.05
CA ALA A 238 24.32 -29.92 -57.92
C ALA A 238 24.44 -29.21 -56.56
N ALA A 239 23.60 -29.55 -55.57
CA ALA A 239 23.60 -28.91 -54.23
C ALA A 239 24.08 -29.86 -53.11
N ARG A 240 25.02 -30.75 -53.41
CA ARG A 240 25.72 -31.60 -52.44
C ARG A 240 27.24 -31.47 -52.61
N ASP A 241 27.79 -30.31 -52.28
CA ASP A 241 29.22 -30.26 -51.94
C ASP A 241 29.54 -29.08 -50.98
N PRO A 242 29.86 -29.33 -49.70
CA PRO A 242 30.01 -28.28 -48.68
C PRO A 242 31.42 -27.65 -48.59
N LYS A 243 32.18 -27.55 -49.69
CA LYS A 243 33.59 -27.06 -49.66
C LYS A 243 33.95 -25.92 -50.62
N ALA A 244 32.99 -25.12 -51.09
CA ALA A 244 33.26 -24.09 -52.10
C ALA A 244 32.81 -22.66 -51.73
N VAL A 245 32.81 -22.27 -50.45
CA VAL A 245 32.54 -20.87 -50.05
C VAL A 245 33.65 -20.35 -49.12
N GLU A 246 34.87 -20.35 -49.63
CA GLU A 246 35.98 -19.59 -49.06
C GLU A 246 36.79 -18.95 -50.19
N ALA A 247 36.34 -17.77 -50.64
CA ALA A 247 37.16 -16.84 -51.42
C ALA A 247 36.45 -15.47 -51.61
N ALA A 248 36.74 -14.53 -50.71
CA ALA A 248 37.04 -13.11 -50.99
C ALA A 248 35.95 -12.17 -51.61
N PRO A 249 36.18 -10.83 -51.66
CA PRO A 249 36.68 -9.94 -50.60
C PRO A 249 35.78 -8.69 -50.38
N ARG A 250 36.04 -8.01 -49.26
CA ARG A 250 35.49 -6.70 -48.88
C ARG A 250 35.85 -5.61 -49.89
N GLN A 251 34.90 -4.74 -50.22
CA GLN A 251 35.18 -3.44 -50.82
C GLN A 251 34.67 -2.30 -49.93
N THR A 252 35.59 -1.39 -49.66
CA THR A 252 35.49 -0.10 -48.98
C THR A 252 35.45 1.00 -50.03
N THR A 253 34.66 2.07 -49.82
CA THR A 253 34.88 3.51 -50.18
C THR A 253 33.53 4.23 -50.09
N ASN A 254 33.29 5.14 -49.14
CA ASN A 254 33.62 6.59 -49.04
C ASN A 254 33.17 7.45 -50.23
N PRO A 255 32.72 8.68 -49.94
CA PRO A 255 33.58 9.86 -50.16
C PRO A 255 34.04 10.56 -48.88
#